data_AF-A0A3D8TSG8-F1
#
_entry.id   AF-A0A3D8TSG8-F1
#
_cell.length_a   1.000
_cell.length_b   1.000
_cell.length_c   1.000
_cell.angle_alpha   90.00
_cell.angle_beta   90.00
_cell.angle_gamma   90.00
#
_symmetry.space_group_name_H-M   'P 1'
#
loop_
_entity.id
_entity.type
_entity.pdbx_description
1 polymer ?
#
loop_
_entity_poly.entity_id
_entity_poly.type
_entity_poly.pdbx_seq_one_letter_code
_entity_poly.pdbx_strand_id
1 'polypeptide(L)'
;MKSLIKVQFYYFGQLIQKRFLYLLAVIILTEIIVAIQLKDNPQTSIFSLFFYGTSFHDVASNRVQIPVLWFCFFTIPLFMISNSLQILWDKHSIQLRGKGFSQFEFGLINVSFLYLIALTYAGITFFILAFCQKLITGTHAWLQIAETSQPFLFFFILLGILLVLLFIQQICSLFSPVVGIVVPIIILIVSIYTGTKWNLLNLTMLARFPYYSNFDCFYIYIVLFILNISYLIIYKKKSL
;
A
#
# COMPACT_ATOMS: atom_id res chain seq x y z
N MET A 1 6.13 27.11 -4.88
CA MET A 1 5.65 25.83 -4.29
C MET A 1 4.27 25.86 -3.60
N LYS A 2 3.98 26.72 -2.61
CA LYS A 2 2.69 26.66 -1.87
C LYS A 2 1.42 26.73 -2.75
N SER A 3 1.41 27.63 -3.75
CA SER A 3 0.31 27.74 -4.71
C SER A 3 0.15 26.48 -5.57
N LEU A 4 1.27 25.89 -6.01
CA LEU A 4 1.29 24.65 -6.79
C LEU A 4 0.69 23.49 -6.00
N ILE A 5 1.09 23.33 -4.73
CA ILE A 5 0.55 22.30 -3.82
C ILE A 5 -0.97 22.45 -3.71
N LYS A 6 -1.46 23.66 -3.44
CA LYS A 6 -2.91 23.91 -3.26
C LYS A 6 -3.70 23.55 -4.52
N VAL A 7 -3.22 23.96 -5.69
CA VAL A 7 -3.89 23.73 -6.97
C VAL A 7 -3.86 22.24 -7.33
N GLN A 8 -2.70 21.60 -7.24
CA GLN A 8 -2.57 20.17 -7.53
C GLN A 8 -3.36 19.31 -6.55
N PHE A 9 -3.35 19.66 -5.26
CA PHE A 9 -4.10 18.93 -4.24
C PHE A 9 -5.60 18.99 -4.52
N TYR A 10 -6.12 20.17 -4.91
CA TYR A 10 -7.52 20.32 -5.27
C TYR A 10 -7.92 19.43 -6.46
N TYR A 11 -7.16 19.50 -7.57
CA TYR A 11 -7.47 18.69 -8.76
C TYR A 11 -7.25 17.20 -8.52
N PHE A 12 -6.18 16.83 -7.82
CA PHE A 12 -5.90 15.45 -7.46
C PHE A 12 -7.01 14.90 -6.56
N GLY A 13 -7.42 15.67 -5.55
CA GLY A 13 -8.55 15.36 -4.68
C GLY A 13 -9.81 15.07 -5.50
N GLN A 14 -10.19 15.93 -6.44
CA GLN A 14 -11.35 15.70 -7.31
C GLN A 14 -11.25 14.42 -8.14
N LEU A 15 -10.06 14.07 -8.63
CA LEU A 15 -9.85 12.85 -9.43
C LEU A 15 -9.99 11.57 -8.60
N ILE A 16 -9.57 11.58 -7.34
CA ILE A 16 -9.54 10.38 -6.51
C ILE A 16 -10.74 10.28 -5.55
N GLN A 17 -11.36 11.39 -5.15
CA GLN A 17 -12.27 11.46 -3.99
C GLN A 17 -13.35 10.37 -4.00
N LYS A 18 -14.07 10.21 -5.11
CA LYS A 18 -15.14 9.20 -5.21
C LYS A 18 -14.61 7.78 -5.06
N ARG A 19 -13.51 7.45 -5.76
CA ARG A 19 -12.87 6.12 -5.69
C ARG A 19 -12.28 5.85 -4.32
N PHE A 20 -11.60 6.85 -3.75
CA PHE A 20 -11.01 6.77 -2.42
C PHE A 20 -12.08 6.51 -1.36
N LEU A 21 -13.14 7.33 -1.30
CA LEU A 21 -14.23 7.16 -0.32
C LEU A 21 -14.94 5.82 -0.49
N TYR A 22 -15.29 5.44 -1.72
CA TYR A 22 -15.99 4.20 -1.99
C TYR A 22 -15.15 2.97 -1.58
N LEU A 23 -13.91 2.89 -2.06
CA LEU A 23 -13.05 1.75 -1.78
C LEU A 23 -12.60 1.69 -0.31
N LEU A 24 -12.44 2.85 0.33
CA LEU A 24 -12.15 2.92 1.77
C LEU A 24 -13.36 2.43 2.59
N ALA A 25 -14.57 2.82 2.21
CA ALA A 25 -15.77 2.31 2.86
C ALA A 25 -15.91 0.79 2.68
N VAL A 26 -15.61 0.26 1.48
CA VAL A 26 -15.65 -1.19 1.20
C VAL A 26 -14.68 -1.97 2.11
N ILE A 27 -13.41 -1.53 2.24
CA ILE A 27 -12.47 -2.25 3.10
C ILE A 27 -12.88 -2.15 4.58
N ILE A 28 -13.30 -0.97 5.06
CA ILE A 28 -13.75 -0.78 6.45
C ILE A 28 -14.96 -1.66 6.75
N LEU A 29 -15.95 -1.72 5.86
CA LEU A 29 -17.11 -2.59 6.03
C LEU A 29 -16.69 -4.07 6.06
N THR A 30 -15.74 -4.47 5.21
CA THR A 30 -15.20 -5.83 5.21
C THR A 30 -14.52 -6.15 6.54
N GLU A 31 -13.69 -5.24 7.07
CA GLU A 31 -13.05 -5.37 8.38
C GLU A 31 -14.08 -5.54 9.50
N ILE A 32 -15.14 -4.71 9.50
CA ILE A 32 -16.22 -4.79 10.51
C ILE A 32 -16.99 -6.12 10.40
N ILE A 33 -17.33 -6.57 9.19
CA ILE A 33 -18.04 -7.84 8.99
C ILE A 33 -17.20 -9.01 9.49
N VAL A 34 -15.90 -9.04 9.15
CA VAL A 34 -14.97 -10.06 9.62
C VAL A 34 -14.83 -10.01 11.15
N ALA A 35 -14.77 -8.81 11.73
CA ALA A 35 -14.74 -8.63 13.18
C ALA A 35 -15.98 -9.24 13.87
N ILE A 36 -17.17 -9.01 13.31
CA ILE A 36 -18.42 -9.56 13.85
C ILE A 36 -18.41 -11.10 13.79
N GLN A 37 -17.91 -11.69 12.69
CA GLN A 37 -17.78 -13.14 12.54
C GLN A 37 -16.82 -13.77 13.56
N LEU A 38 -15.80 -13.02 13.98
CA LEU A 38 -14.81 -13.46 14.95
C LEU A 38 -15.25 -13.29 16.42
N LYS A 39 -16.38 -12.62 16.68
CA LYS A 39 -16.84 -12.33 18.05
C LYS A 39 -16.94 -13.57 18.93
N ASP A 40 -17.35 -14.69 18.34
CA ASP A 40 -17.53 -15.96 19.06
C ASP A 40 -16.27 -16.85 19.04
N ASN A 41 -15.19 -16.42 18.37
CA ASN A 41 -13.91 -17.13 18.29
C ASN A 41 -12.75 -16.26 18.81
N PRO A 42 -12.57 -16.19 20.15
CA PRO A 42 -11.57 -15.32 20.77
C PRO A 42 -10.12 -15.76 20.52
N GLN A 43 -9.88 -16.96 19.98
CA GLN A 43 -8.53 -17.46 19.70
C GLN A 43 -7.96 -16.96 18.38
N THR A 44 -8.79 -16.42 17.49
CA THR A 44 -8.37 -15.96 16.16
C THR A 44 -8.33 -14.44 16.13
N SER A 45 -7.15 -13.86 15.85
CA SER A 45 -7.02 -12.41 15.70
C SER A 45 -7.45 -11.96 14.31
N ILE A 46 -8.10 -10.79 14.23
CA ILE A 46 -8.48 -10.18 12.96
C ILE A 46 -7.25 -9.87 12.10
N PHE A 47 -6.12 -9.53 12.73
CA PHE A 47 -4.86 -9.32 12.03
C PHE A 47 -4.35 -10.61 11.38
N SER A 48 -4.52 -11.75 12.05
CA SER A 48 -4.20 -13.06 11.48
C SER A 48 -5.06 -13.32 10.25
N LEU A 49 -6.37 -13.08 10.30
CA LEU A 49 -7.22 -13.27 9.11
C LEU A 49 -6.79 -12.40 7.92
N PHE A 50 -6.43 -11.14 8.17
CA PHE A 50 -6.03 -10.23 7.10
C PHE A 50 -4.63 -10.49 6.56
N PHE A 51 -3.68 -10.83 7.45
CA PHE A 51 -2.26 -10.79 7.12
C PHE A 51 -1.50 -12.09 7.40
N TYR A 52 -2.14 -13.19 7.82
CA TYR A 52 -1.42 -14.46 8.01
C TYR A 52 -0.66 -14.87 6.75
N GLY A 53 -1.33 -14.81 5.60
CA GLY A 53 -0.71 -15.10 4.32
C GLY A 53 -0.37 -16.58 4.17
N THR A 54 0.48 -16.88 3.20
CA THR A 54 0.93 -18.26 2.91
C THR A 54 2.25 -18.55 3.61
N SER A 55 2.38 -19.69 4.29
CA SER A 55 3.65 -20.06 4.93
C SER A 55 4.71 -20.52 3.92
N PHE A 56 5.97 -20.62 4.34
CA PHE A 56 7.02 -21.24 3.50
C PHE A 56 6.77 -22.74 3.29
N HIS A 57 6.16 -23.41 4.28
CA HIS A 57 5.81 -24.83 4.19
C HIS A 57 4.71 -25.08 3.14
N ASP A 58 3.72 -24.20 3.06
CA ASP A 58 2.62 -24.32 2.07
C ASP A 58 3.15 -24.17 0.64
N VAL A 59 4.14 -23.29 0.44
CA VAL A 59 4.82 -23.15 -0.85
C VAL A 59 5.64 -24.40 -1.16
N ALA A 60 6.44 -24.89 -0.21
CA ALA A 60 7.26 -26.09 -0.42
C ALA A 60 6.42 -27.36 -0.68
N SER A 61 5.22 -27.44 -0.11
CA SER A 61 4.30 -28.56 -0.28
C SER A 61 3.29 -28.38 -1.43
N ASN A 62 3.39 -27.29 -2.21
CA ASN A 62 2.45 -26.92 -3.28
C ASN A 62 0.97 -26.83 -2.83
N ARG A 63 0.73 -26.51 -1.55
CA ARG A 63 -0.62 -26.34 -0.96
C ARG A 63 -0.91 -24.87 -0.69
N VAL A 64 -0.59 -24.04 -1.69
CA VAL A 64 -0.72 -22.59 -1.58
C VAL A 64 -2.19 -22.18 -1.68
N GLN A 65 -2.70 -21.53 -0.65
CA GLN A 65 -4.02 -20.89 -0.66
C GLN A 65 -3.86 -19.39 -0.84
N ILE A 66 -4.68 -18.77 -1.70
CA ILE A 66 -4.58 -17.32 -1.95
C ILE A 66 -5.10 -16.57 -0.72
N PRO A 67 -4.28 -15.74 -0.05
CA PRO A 67 -4.74 -14.93 1.07
C PRO A 67 -5.54 -13.74 0.53
N VAL A 68 -6.85 -13.93 0.34
CA VAL A 68 -7.73 -12.97 -0.35
C VAL A 68 -7.75 -11.61 0.34
N LEU A 69 -7.84 -11.55 1.66
CA LEU A 69 -7.88 -10.29 2.41
C LEU A 69 -6.56 -9.51 2.29
N TRP A 70 -5.43 -10.19 2.43
CA TRP A 70 -4.10 -9.64 2.18
C TRP A 70 -3.98 -9.07 0.77
N PHE A 71 -4.44 -9.83 -0.23
CA PHE A 71 -4.39 -9.43 -1.62
C PHE A 71 -5.28 -8.19 -1.89
N CYS A 72 -6.50 -8.18 -1.34
CA CYS A 72 -7.41 -7.04 -1.42
C CYS A 72 -6.82 -5.79 -0.76
N PHE A 73 -6.19 -5.92 0.41
CA PHE A 73 -5.54 -4.82 1.11
C PHE A 73 -4.51 -4.10 0.25
N PHE A 74 -3.65 -4.85 -0.47
CA PHE A 74 -2.63 -4.24 -1.32
C PHE A 74 -3.15 -3.79 -2.69
N THR A 75 -4.20 -4.41 -3.22
CA THR A 75 -4.75 -4.04 -4.55
C THR A 75 -5.66 -2.83 -4.51
N ILE A 76 -6.44 -2.63 -3.44
CA ILE A 76 -7.41 -1.53 -3.34
C ILE A 76 -6.75 -0.15 -3.54
N PRO A 77 -5.63 0.19 -2.89
CA PRO A 77 -4.98 1.49 -3.09
C PRO A 77 -4.48 1.69 -4.52
N LEU A 78 -4.14 0.61 -5.24
CA LEU A 78 -3.76 0.70 -6.66
C LEU A 78 -4.93 1.23 -7.50
N PHE A 79 -6.15 0.77 -7.21
CA PHE A 79 -7.37 1.26 -7.87
C PHE A 79 -7.80 2.64 -7.40
N MET A 80 -7.55 3.00 -6.14
CA MET A 80 -7.79 4.35 -5.63
C MET A 80 -6.99 5.39 -6.43
N ILE A 81 -5.69 5.14 -6.63
CA ILE A 81 -4.81 6.07 -7.36
C ILE A 81 -4.96 5.90 -8.86
N SER A 82 -4.96 4.66 -9.37
CA SER A 82 -5.05 4.32 -10.79
C SER A 82 -4.12 5.22 -11.65
N ASN A 83 -4.64 5.84 -12.71
CA ASN A 83 -3.94 6.77 -13.59
C ASN A 83 -4.09 8.25 -13.19
N SER A 84 -4.52 8.56 -11.96
CA SER A 84 -4.89 9.93 -11.57
C SER A 84 -3.72 10.91 -11.66
N LEU A 85 -2.51 10.50 -11.28
CA LEU A 85 -1.32 11.36 -11.36
C LEU A 85 -0.88 11.62 -12.80
N GLN A 86 -1.08 10.65 -13.70
CA GLN A 86 -0.86 10.84 -15.13
C GLN A 86 -1.89 11.80 -15.73
N ILE A 87 -3.17 11.65 -15.42
CA ILE A 87 -4.22 12.58 -15.85
C ILE A 87 -3.93 14.01 -15.34
N LEU A 88 -3.47 14.13 -14.09
CA LEU A 88 -3.10 15.42 -13.50
C LEU A 88 -1.96 16.08 -14.31
N TRP A 89 -0.97 15.30 -14.72
CA TRP A 89 0.10 15.77 -15.59
C TRP A 89 -0.44 16.19 -16.96
N ASP A 90 -1.18 15.33 -17.65
CA ASP A 90 -1.61 15.59 -19.02
C ASP A 90 -2.54 16.81 -19.12
N LYS A 91 -3.45 16.99 -18.16
CA LYS A 91 -4.43 18.10 -18.16
C LYS A 91 -3.88 19.42 -17.63
N HIS A 92 -2.98 19.39 -16.65
CA HIS A 92 -2.56 20.59 -15.95
C HIS A 92 -1.09 20.96 -16.13
N SER A 93 -0.26 20.11 -16.77
CA SER A 93 1.16 20.45 -17.03
C SER A 93 1.30 21.74 -17.85
N ILE A 94 0.45 21.98 -18.85
CA ILE A 94 0.49 23.18 -19.69
C ILE A 94 0.13 24.44 -18.88
N GLN A 95 -0.92 24.36 -18.06
CA GLN A 95 -1.35 25.46 -17.17
C GLN A 95 -0.30 25.79 -16.10
N LEU A 96 0.51 24.80 -15.71
CA LEU A 96 1.56 24.94 -14.70
C LEU A 96 2.90 25.41 -15.30
N ARG A 97 3.20 25.04 -16.55
CA ARG A 97 4.32 25.61 -17.32
C ARG A 97 4.13 27.12 -17.55
N GLY A 98 2.90 27.55 -17.83
CA GLY A 98 2.55 28.97 -17.94
C GLY A 98 2.75 29.77 -16.64
N LYS A 99 2.91 29.09 -15.49
CA LYS A 99 3.20 29.70 -14.18
C LYS A 99 4.66 29.57 -13.75
N GLY A 100 5.54 29.06 -14.61
CA GLY A 100 6.99 28.95 -14.35
C GLY A 100 7.42 27.84 -13.40
N PHE A 101 6.55 26.88 -13.08
CA PHE A 101 6.93 25.74 -12.21
C PHE A 101 7.73 24.69 -12.97
N SER A 102 8.74 24.12 -12.32
CA SER A 102 9.56 23.05 -12.88
C SER A 102 8.84 21.70 -12.82
N GLN A 103 9.16 20.81 -13.76
CA GLN A 103 8.63 19.43 -13.77
C GLN A 103 9.06 18.64 -12.53
N PHE A 104 10.23 18.97 -11.97
CA PHE A 104 10.75 18.36 -10.75
C PHE A 104 9.91 18.72 -9.52
N GLU A 105 9.50 19.99 -9.38
CA GLU A 105 8.58 20.42 -8.32
C GLU A 105 7.22 19.72 -8.43
N PHE A 106 6.73 19.49 -9.64
CA PHE A 106 5.52 18.70 -9.87
C PHE A 106 5.70 17.25 -9.39
N GLY A 107 6.80 16.61 -9.77
CA GLY A 107 7.13 15.24 -9.37
C GLY A 107 7.25 15.09 -7.84
N LEU A 108 7.86 16.06 -7.16
CA LEU A 108 7.96 16.06 -5.70
C LEU A 108 6.60 16.08 -5.01
N ILE A 109 5.66 16.89 -5.51
CA ILE A 109 4.31 16.95 -4.92
C ILE A 109 3.53 15.65 -5.19
N ASN A 110 3.69 15.06 -6.37
CA ASN A 110 3.13 13.74 -6.66
C ASN A 110 3.63 12.68 -5.68
N VAL A 111 4.93 12.69 -5.37
CA VAL A 111 5.51 11.82 -4.33
C VAL A 111 4.79 12.06 -3.00
N SER A 112 4.67 13.32 -2.55
CA SER A 112 3.96 13.63 -1.31
C SER A 112 2.51 13.12 -1.28
N PHE A 113 1.81 13.15 -2.42
CA PHE A 113 0.45 12.60 -2.53
C PHE A 113 0.39 11.08 -2.41
N LEU A 114 1.35 10.35 -3.00
CA LEU A 114 1.44 8.90 -2.81
C LEU A 114 1.63 8.55 -1.33
N TYR A 115 2.53 9.26 -0.65
CA TYR A 115 2.75 9.10 0.79
C TYR A 115 1.49 9.40 1.60
N LEU A 116 0.81 10.50 1.30
CA LEU A 116 -0.42 10.89 2.02
C LEU A 116 -1.53 9.85 1.87
N ILE A 117 -1.76 9.34 0.65
CA ILE A 117 -2.77 8.30 0.42
C ILE A 117 -2.39 7.00 1.12
N ALA A 118 -1.14 6.54 0.96
CA ALA A 118 -0.69 5.30 1.57
C ALA A 118 -0.81 5.36 3.09
N LEU A 119 -0.37 6.46 3.71
CA LEU A 119 -0.45 6.67 5.15
C LEU A 119 -1.90 6.74 5.64
N THR A 120 -2.76 7.44 4.92
CA THR A 120 -4.17 7.58 5.29
C THR A 120 -4.90 6.26 5.16
N TYR A 121 -4.71 5.54 4.06
CA TYR A 121 -5.31 4.22 3.84
C TYR A 121 -4.82 3.20 4.87
N ALA A 122 -3.50 3.00 4.98
CA ALA A 122 -2.93 2.03 5.90
C ALA A 122 -3.21 2.42 7.36
N GLY A 123 -3.14 3.71 7.69
CA GLY A 123 -3.42 4.21 9.04
C GLY A 123 -4.86 3.98 9.47
N ILE A 124 -5.83 4.30 8.60
CA ILE A 124 -7.25 4.09 8.90
C ILE A 124 -7.58 2.60 9.02
N THR A 125 -7.19 1.78 8.04
CA THR A 125 -7.43 0.32 8.06
C THR A 125 -6.80 -0.34 9.27
N PHE A 126 -5.53 -0.04 9.57
CA PHE A 126 -4.84 -0.57 10.74
C PHE A 126 -5.50 -0.12 12.06
N PHE A 127 -5.96 1.14 12.14
CA PHE A 127 -6.68 1.65 13.29
C PHE A 127 -8.04 0.95 13.49
N ILE A 128 -8.81 0.76 12.42
CA ILE A 128 -10.10 0.05 12.49
C ILE A 128 -9.89 -1.42 12.89
N LEU A 129 -8.91 -2.11 12.30
CA LEU A 129 -8.55 -3.48 12.71
C LEU A 129 -8.18 -3.55 14.20
N ALA A 130 -7.35 -2.64 14.69
CA ALA A 130 -6.97 -2.58 16.11
C ALA A 130 -8.18 -2.29 17.02
N PHE A 131 -9.04 -1.37 16.61
CA PHE A 131 -10.26 -1.03 17.33
C PHE A 131 -11.23 -2.22 17.39
N CYS A 132 -11.48 -2.88 16.26
CA CYS A 132 -12.30 -4.09 16.16
C CYS A 132 -11.74 -5.23 17.01
N GLN A 133 -10.43 -5.49 16.94
CA GLN A 133 -9.78 -6.52 17.76
C GLN A 133 -10.02 -6.25 19.25
N LYS A 134 -9.83 -5.00 19.69
CA LYS A 134 -10.06 -4.60 21.08
C LYS A 134 -11.50 -4.81 21.54
N LEU A 135 -12.48 -4.54 20.67
CA LEU A 135 -13.89 -4.79 20.96
C LEU A 135 -14.21 -6.27 21.13
N ILE A 136 -13.53 -7.15 20.39
CA ILE A 136 -13.73 -8.61 20.45
C ILE A 136 -13.05 -9.19 21.69
N THR A 137 -11.77 -8.89 21.92
CA THR A 137 -10.98 -9.53 22.98
C THR A 137 -11.22 -8.92 24.37
N GLY A 138 -11.78 -7.71 24.44
CA GLY A 138 -11.99 -6.99 25.70
C GLY A 138 -10.70 -6.62 26.43
N THR A 139 -9.54 -6.76 25.77
CA THR A 139 -8.23 -6.52 26.39
C THR A 139 -7.97 -5.04 26.61
N HIS A 140 -7.29 -4.69 27.71
CA HIS A 140 -6.86 -3.31 27.97
C HIS A 140 -5.79 -2.80 27.00
N ALA A 141 -5.03 -3.71 26.36
CA ALA A 141 -4.04 -3.37 25.35
C ALA A 141 -4.71 -3.01 24.02
N TRP A 142 -4.34 -1.87 23.45
CA TRP A 142 -4.89 -1.37 22.18
C TRP A 142 -4.39 -2.12 20.94
N LEU A 143 -3.26 -2.82 21.04
CA LEU A 143 -2.60 -3.42 19.89
C LEU A 143 -1.88 -4.72 20.31
N GLN A 144 -2.51 -5.86 20.04
CA GLN A 144 -1.91 -7.18 20.22
C GLN A 144 -2.11 -7.99 18.95
N ILE A 145 -0.99 -8.46 18.38
CA ILE A 145 -0.96 -9.37 17.25
C ILE A 145 -0.26 -10.62 17.76
N ALA A 146 -0.93 -11.77 17.77
CA ALA A 146 -0.42 -12.98 18.42
C ALA A 146 0.91 -13.45 17.78
N GLU A 147 1.06 -13.21 16.49
CA GLU A 147 2.21 -13.63 15.67
C GLU A 147 3.41 -12.68 15.76
N THR A 148 3.25 -11.48 16.35
CA THR A 148 4.37 -10.53 16.47
C THR A 148 4.31 -9.67 17.73
N SER A 149 5.43 -9.61 18.44
CA SER A 149 5.64 -8.69 19.57
C SER A 149 5.88 -7.23 19.12
N GLN A 150 6.00 -6.97 17.82
CA GLN A 150 6.36 -5.67 17.25
C GLN A 150 5.31 -5.15 16.25
N PRO A 151 4.08 -4.89 16.69
CA PRO A 151 2.97 -4.53 15.79
C PRO A 151 3.17 -3.17 15.09
N PHE A 152 3.90 -2.23 15.69
CA PHE A 152 4.25 -0.97 15.04
C PHE A 152 5.26 -1.15 13.90
N LEU A 153 6.27 -2.02 14.09
CA LEU A 153 7.19 -2.37 13.00
C LEU A 153 6.42 -3.00 11.83
N PHE A 154 5.48 -3.88 12.14
CA PHE A 154 4.62 -4.49 11.13
C PHE A 154 3.80 -3.45 10.34
N PHE A 155 3.21 -2.46 11.02
CA PHE A 155 2.54 -1.33 10.35
C PHE A 155 3.48 -0.60 9.37
N PHE A 156 4.71 -0.31 9.79
CA PHE A 156 5.68 0.39 8.95
C PHE A 156 6.14 -0.44 7.74
N ILE A 157 6.17 -1.77 7.87
CA ILE A 157 6.43 -2.71 6.77
C ILE A 157 5.26 -2.70 5.78
N LEU A 158 4.02 -2.80 6.27
CA LEU A 158 2.83 -2.72 5.41
C LEU A 158 2.82 -1.41 4.63
N LEU A 159 3.08 -0.28 5.30
CA LEU A 159 3.17 1.04 4.68
C LEU A 159 4.29 1.09 3.63
N GLY A 160 5.48 0.57 3.96
CA GLY A 160 6.62 0.56 3.06
C GLY A 160 6.37 -0.25 1.78
N ILE A 161 5.79 -1.44 1.90
CA ILE A 161 5.44 -2.30 0.76
C ILE A 161 4.31 -1.69 -0.07
N LEU A 162 3.30 -1.11 0.58
CA LEU A 162 2.24 -0.41 -0.11
C LEU A 162 2.81 0.72 -0.98
N LEU A 163 3.73 1.51 -0.43
CA LEU A 163 4.40 2.57 -1.19
C LEU A 163 5.24 2.01 -2.34
N VAL A 164 6.00 0.94 -2.14
CA VAL A 164 6.75 0.27 -3.21
C VAL A 164 5.83 -0.09 -4.37
N LEU A 165 4.67 -0.70 -4.09
CA LEU A 165 3.68 -1.06 -5.12
C LEU A 165 3.10 0.18 -5.82
N LEU A 166 2.76 1.23 -5.08
CA LEU A 166 2.28 2.49 -5.65
C LEU A 166 3.34 3.16 -6.55
N PHE A 167 4.61 3.13 -6.17
CA PHE A 167 5.70 3.65 -7.00
C PHE A 167 5.90 2.85 -8.27
N ILE A 168 5.90 1.51 -8.17
CA ILE A 168 5.95 0.62 -9.34
C ILE A 168 4.78 0.94 -10.26
N GLN A 169 3.56 1.07 -9.73
CA GLN A 169 2.40 1.47 -10.51
C GLN A 169 2.63 2.80 -11.23
N GLN A 170 3.14 3.83 -10.55
CA GLN A 170 3.34 5.14 -11.18
C GLN A 170 4.41 5.09 -12.27
N ILE A 171 5.50 4.35 -12.08
CA ILE A 171 6.53 4.17 -13.09
C ILE A 171 5.97 3.41 -14.30
N CYS A 172 5.26 2.30 -14.06
CA CYS A 172 4.63 1.50 -15.12
C CYS A 172 3.53 2.25 -15.88
N SER A 173 2.77 3.11 -15.18
CA SER A 173 1.72 3.95 -15.79
C SER A 173 2.26 4.94 -16.82
N LEU A 174 3.55 5.29 -16.74
CA LEU A 174 4.20 6.15 -17.75
C LEU A 174 4.21 5.51 -19.15
N PHE A 175 4.21 4.19 -19.23
CA PHE A 175 4.15 3.46 -20.50
C PHE A 175 2.69 3.23 -20.93
N SER A 176 1.85 2.76 -20.02
CA SER A 176 0.41 2.59 -20.25
C SER A 176 -0.34 2.53 -18.92
N PRO A 177 -1.52 3.19 -18.80
CA PRO A 177 -2.36 3.10 -17.60
C PRO A 177 -2.70 1.68 -17.18
N VAL A 178 -2.91 0.77 -18.14
CA VAL A 178 -3.26 -0.63 -17.87
C VAL A 178 -2.08 -1.38 -17.26
N VAL A 179 -0.88 -1.20 -17.83
CA VAL A 179 0.35 -1.81 -17.33
C VAL A 179 0.66 -1.34 -15.90
N GLY A 180 0.34 -0.09 -15.60
CA GLY A 180 0.43 0.49 -14.25
C GLY A 180 -0.30 -0.32 -13.17
N ILE A 181 -1.44 -0.93 -13.50
CA ILE A 181 -2.24 -1.71 -12.53
C ILE A 181 -1.87 -3.20 -12.61
N VAL A 182 -1.70 -3.74 -13.81
CA VAL A 182 -1.47 -5.17 -14.03
C VAL A 182 -0.13 -5.62 -13.43
N VAL A 183 0.94 -4.83 -13.56
CA VAL A 183 2.28 -5.22 -13.09
C VAL A 183 2.32 -5.41 -11.56
N PRO A 184 1.87 -4.46 -10.72
CA PRO A 184 1.80 -4.67 -9.28
C PRO A 184 0.92 -5.87 -8.88
N ILE A 185 -0.18 -6.13 -9.59
CA ILE A 185 -1.04 -7.29 -9.34
C ILE A 185 -0.30 -8.59 -9.62
N ILE A 186 0.43 -8.68 -10.74
CA ILE A 186 1.26 -9.85 -11.05
C ILE A 186 2.31 -10.06 -9.96
N ILE A 187 2.96 -8.98 -9.50
CA ILE A 187 3.96 -9.04 -8.41
C ILE A 187 3.32 -9.61 -7.14
N LEU A 188 2.11 -9.16 -6.76
CA LEU A 188 1.36 -9.71 -5.62
C LEU A 188 1.05 -11.20 -5.79
N ILE A 189 0.56 -11.61 -6.97
CA ILE A 189 0.24 -13.02 -7.25
C ILE A 189 1.49 -13.89 -7.18
N VAL A 190 2.54 -13.54 -7.91
CA VAL A 190 3.81 -14.29 -7.92
C VAL A 190 4.38 -14.41 -6.51
N SER A 191 4.23 -13.39 -5.68
CA SER A 191 4.71 -13.39 -4.30
C SER A 191 4.06 -14.43 -3.41
N ILE A 192 2.77 -14.70 -3.62
CA ILE A 192 2.03 -15.74 -2.89
C ILE A 192 2.69 -17.10 -3.13
N TYR A 193 3.05 -17.40 -4.38
CA TYR A 193 3.65 -18.67 -4.78
C TYR A 193 5.18 -18.74 -4.61
N THR A 194 5.83 -17.63 -4.24
CA THR A 194 7.31 -17.58 -4.19
C THR A 194 7.83 -17.50 -2.75
N GLY A 195 8.50 -18.55 -2.31
CA GLY A 195 9.11 -18.66 -0.98
C GLY A 195 10.52 -18.07 -0.85
N THR A 196 10.94 -17.15 -1.72
CA THR A 196 12.30 -16.60 -1.69
C THR A 196 12.44 -15.52 -0.61
N LYS A 197 13.56 -15.53 0.13
CA LYS A 197 13.86 -14.49 1.14
C LYS A 197 14.02 -13.09 0.56
N TRP A 198 14.40 -13.00 -0.71
CA TRP A 198 14.59 -11.73 -1.42
C TRP A 198 13.28 -11.05 -1.82
N ASN A 199 12.15 -11.76 -1.74
CA ASN A 199 10.86 -11.16 -2.02
C ASN A 199 10.39 -10.31 -0.83
N LEU A 200 10.47 -8.99 -0.99
CA LEU A 200 10.05 -7.99 -0.01
C LEU A 200 8.62 -8.18 0.50
N LEU A 201 7.69 -8.63 -0.37
CA LEU A 201 6.29 -8.82 0.01
C LEU A 201 6.11 -9.93 1.05
N ASN A 202 7.07 -10.84 1.18
CA ASN A 202 7.00 -11.90 2.19
C ASN A 202 7.03 -11.37 3.62
N LEU A 203 7.62 -10.18 3.85
CA LEU A 203 7.62 -9.51 5.16
C LEU A 203 6.23 -9.04 5.61
N THR A 204 5.25 -9.00 4.70
CA THR A 204 3.87 -8.59 5.01
C THR A 204 2.95 -9.76 5.38
N MET A 205 3.45 -11.00 5.28
CA MET A 205 2.72 -12.20 5.66
C MET A 205 3.18 -12.66 7.05
N LEU A 206 2.28 -12.65 8.04
CA LEU A 206 2.60 -13.00 9.42
C LEU A 206 3.12 -14.45 9.54
N ALA A 207 2.67 -15.37 8.69
CA ALA A 207 3.19 -16.75 8.65
C ALA A 207 4.67 -16.83 8.27
N ARG A 208 5.19 -15.82 7.54
CA ARG A 208 6.60 -15.72 7.13
C ARG A 208 7.40 -14.77 8.02
N PHE A 209 6.75 -13.88 8.75
CA PHE A 209 7.35 -12.82 9.56
C PHE A 209 8.41 -13.31 10.57
N PRO A 210 8.21 -14.41 11.33
CA PRO A 210 9.19 -14.88 12.31
C PRO A 210 10.53 -15.33 11.71
N TYR A 211 10.59 -15.59 10.40
CA TYR A 211 11.80 -16.05 9.72
C TYR A 211 12.71 -14.91 9.24
N TYR A 212 12.29 -13.66 9.44
CA TYR A 212 13.04 -12.48 9.06
C TYR A 212 13.57 -11.75 10.28
N SER A 213 14.74 -11.17 10.11
CA SER A 213 15.35 -10.28 11.09
C SER A 213 14.82 -8.85 10.93
N ASN A 214 14.98 -8.04 11.97
CA ASN A 214 14.72 -6.60 11.87
C ASN A 214 15.61 -5.92 10.82
N PHE A 215 16.76 -6.51 10.49
CA PHE A 215 17.64 -6.00 9.43
C PHE A 215 17.01 -6.14 8.04
N ASP A 216 16.30 -7.23 7.78
CA ASP A 216 15.63 -7.47 6.49
C ASP A 216 14.55 -6.40 6.21
N CYS A 217 13.99 -5.81 7.26
CA CYS A 217 13.01 -4.72 7.14
C CYS A 217 13.63 -3.44 6.56
N PHE A 218 14.93 -3.19 6.80
CA PHE A 218 15.62 -2.02 6.23
C PHE A 218 15.72 -2.10 4.70
N TYR A 219 15.72 -3.31 4.13
CA TYR A 219 15.81 -3.49 2.68
C TYR A 219 14.60 -2.89 1.94
N ILE A 220 13.41 -2.88 2.55
CA ILE A 220 12.21 -2.22 2.01
C ILE A 220 12.50 -0.72 1.78
N TYR A 221 13.09 -0.05 2.77
CA TYR A 221 13.34 1.39 2.69
C TYR A 221 14.45 1.74 1.70
N ILE A 222 15.44 0.86 1.52
CA ILE A 222 16.46 1.02 0.47
C ILE A 222 15.81 0.96 -0.91
N VAL A 223 14.97 -0.05 -1.17
CA VAL A 223 14.26 -0.18 -2.46
C VAL A 223 13.32 1.01 -2.69
N LEU A 224 12.59 1.42 -1.65
CA LEU A 224 11.72 2.59 -1.70
C LEU A 224 12.49 3.88 -2.00
N PHE A 225 13.68 4.07 -1.43
CA PHE A 225 14.55 5.21 -1.72
C PHE A 225 15.00 5.21 -3.18
N ILE A 226 15.42 4.05 -3.71
CA ILE A 226 15.80 3.90 -5.12
C ILE A 226 14.61 4.22 -6.05
N LEU A 227 13.41 3.73 -5.72
CA LEU A 227 12.19 3.98 -6.51
C LEU A 227 11.79 5.46 -6.50
N ASN A 228 11.88 6.14 -5.35
CA ASN A 228 11.63 7.58 -5.23
C ASN A 228 12.57 8.38 -6.15
N ILE A 229 13.88 8.11 -6.08
CA ILE A 229 14.87 8.77 -6.93
C ILE A 229 14.61 8.48 -8.41
N SER A 230 14.37 7.20 -8.75
CA SER A 230 14.11 6.78 -10.12
C SER A 230 12.89 7.50 -10.71
N TYR A 231 11.80 7.56 -9.95
CA TYR A 231 10.59 8.28 -10.34
C TYR A 231 10.85 9.77 -10.60
N LEU A 232 11.59 10.45 -9.71
CA LEU A 232 11.92 11.87 -9.87
C LEU A 232 12.87 12.12 -11.07
N ILE A 233 13.84 11.24 -11.32
CA ILE A 233 14.74 11.32 -12.48
C ILE A 233 13.96 11.18 -13.78
N ILE A 234 13.02 10.23 -13.85
CA ILE A 234 12.20 10.01 -15.05
C ILE A 234 11.33 11.25 -15.33
N TYR A 235 10.72 11.84 -14.29
CA TYR A 235 9.95 13.08 -14.42
C TYR A 235 10.81 14.27 -14.83
N LYS A 236 12.09 14.32 -14.43
CA LYS A 236 13.03 15.34 -14.90
C LYS A 236 13.38 15.16 -16.39
N LYS A 237 13.54 13.92 -16.88
CA LYS A 237 13.95 13.64 -18.27
C LYS A 237 12.86 13.87 -19.32
N LYS A 238 11.57 13.85 -18.96
CA LYS A 238 10.45 14.27 -19.85
C LYS A 238 10.45 15.79 -20.18
N SER A 239 11.55 16.50 -19.89
CA SER A 239 11.78 17.91 -20.18
C SER A 239 12.41 18.21 -21.55
N LEU A 240 12.72 17.18 -22.34
CA LEU A 240 13.23 17.27 -23.72
C LEU A 240 12.18 16.72 -24.68
#